data_AF-A0A3D3CKS3-F1
#
_entry.id   AF-A0A3D3CKS3-F1
#
_cell.length_a   1.000
_cell.length_b   1.000
_cell.length_c   1.000
_cell.angle_alpha   90.00
_cell.angle_beta   90.00
_cell.angle_gamma   90.00
#
_symmetry.space_group_name_H-M   'P 1'
#
loop_
_entity.id
_entity.type
_entity.pdbx_description
1 polymer ?
#
loop_
_entity_poly.entity_id
_entity_poly.type
_entity_poly.pdbx_seq_one_letter_code
_entity_poly.pdbx_strand_id
1 'polypeptide(L)' 'MLLVGGMQKEIGVQCSEATAKAFFRTISVQHHDALNFTGIDAKGAILDHPTALKDAYRAGEKLTAVKH' A
#
# COMPACT_ATOMS: atom_id res chain seq x y z
N MET A 1 -3.22 3.03 1.44
CA MET A 1 -2.39 2.06 2.19
C MET A 1 -1.12 1.79 1.39
N LEU A 2 0.04 1.85 2.04
CA LEU A 2 1.32 1.43 1.43
C LEU A 2 1.79 0.18 2.16
N LEU A 3 2.05 -0.91 1.44
CA LEU A 3 2.47 -2.18 2.01
C LEU A 3 3.76 -2.67 1.33
N VAL A 4 4.72 -3.07 2.15
CA VAL A 4 5.98 -3.69 1.72
C VAL A 4 6.13 -5.00 2.48
N GLY A 5 6.26 -6.11 1.76
CA GLY A 5 6.41 -7.44 2.33
C GLY A 5 7.65 -8.15 1.80
N GLY A 6 8.36 -8.86 2.69
CA GLY A 6 9.49 -9.71 2.30
C GLY A 6 9.07 -10.98 1.56
N MET A 7 7.87 -11.48 1.82
CA MET A 7 7.34 -12.67 1.15
C MET A 7 6.87 -12.36 -0.27
N GLN A 8 7.30 -13.16 -1.24
CA GLN A 8 6.73 -13.17 -2.60
C GLN A 8 5.44 -14.01 -2.66
N LYS A 9 4.45 -13.66 -1.84
CA LYS A 9 3.15 -14.34 -1.81
C LYS A 9 2.00 -13.34 -1.74
N GLU A 10 1.03 -13.49 -2.64
CA GLU A 10 -0.16 -12.64 -2.70
C GLU A 10 -1.04 -12.75 -1.45
N ILE A 11 -1.02 -13.89 -0.76
CA ILE A 11 -1.84 -14.11 0.44
C ILE A 11 -1.57 -13.07 1.54
N GLY A 12 -0.32 -12.62 1.68
CA GLY A 12 0.03 -11.59 2.65
C GLY A 12 -0.63 -10.25 2.32
N VAL A 13 -0.62 -9.89 1.03
CA VAL A 13 -1.26 -8.67 0.52
C VAL A 13 -2.77 -8.72 0.75
N GLN A 14 -3.42 -9.83 0.39
CA GLN A 14 -4.87 -10.02 0.53
C GLN A 14 -5.32 -9.93 1.99
N CYS A 15 -4.61 -10.59 2.91
CA CYS A 15 -4.94 -10.53 4.32
C CYS A 15 -4.79 -9.11 4.87
N SER A 16 -3.69 -8.42 4.55
CA SER A 16 -3.47 -7.05 4.99
C SER A 16 -4.51 -6.06 4.43
N GLU A 17 -4.87 -6.17 3.15
CA GLU A 17 -5.93 -5.36 2.55
C GLU A 17 -7.29 -5.62 3.20
N ALA A 18 -7.66 -6.88 3.45
CA ALA A 18 -8.91 -7.21 4.11
C ALA A 18 -8.99 -6.60 5.52
N THR A 19 -7.91 -6.69 6.30
CA THR A 19 -7.82 -6.10 7.64
C THR A 19 -7.90 -4.58 7.58
N ALA A 20 -7.13 -3.93 6.69
CA ALA A 20 -7.13 -2.47 6.54
C ALA A 20 -8.51 -1.96 6.10
N LYS A 21 -9.15 -2.64 5.14
CA LYS A 21 -10.50 -2.31 4.68
C LYS A 21 -11.54 -2.42 5.79
N ALA A 22 -11.47 -3.47 6.61
CA ALA A 22 -12.38 -3.63 7.75
C ALA A 22 -12.19 -2.49 8.76
N PHE A 23 -10.94 -2.16 9.10
CA PHE A 23 -10.61 -1.05 9.99
C PHE A 23 -11.10 0.30 9.46
N PHE A 24 -10.81 0.62 8.19
CA PHE A 24 -11.24 1.87 7.56
C PHE A 24 -12.77 2.02 7.55
N ARG A 25 -13.51 0.94 7.29
CA ARG A 25 -14.97 0.96 7.40
C ARG A 25 -15.46 1.28 8.81
N THR A 26 -14.82 0.75 9.85
CA THR A 26 -15.17 1.04 11.25
C THR A 26 -15.01 2.52 11.58
N ILE A 27 -14.02 3.21 11.00
CA ILE A 27 -13.81 4.65 11.19
C ILE A 27 -14.46 5.49 10.07
N SER A 28 -15.45 4.94 9.36
CA SER A 28 -16.21 5.61 8.29
C SER A 28 -15.38 6.12 7.10
N VAL A 29 -14.17 5.59 6.89
CA VAL A 29 -13.37 5.82 5.69
C VAL A 29 -13.87 4.88 4.60
N GLN A 30 -14.67 5.41 3.67
CA GLN A 30 -15.36 4.62 2.64
C GLN A 30 -14.45 4.25 1.46
N HIS A 31 -13.49 5.11 1.12
CA HIS A 31 -12.60 4.93 -0.02
C HIS A 31 -11.15 4.92 0.42
N HIS A 32 -10.39 3.94 -0.06
CA HIS A 32 -8.96 3.82 0.13
C HIS A 32 -8.37 3.08 -1.07
N ASP A 33 -7.17 3.49 -1.46
CA ASP A 33 -6.34 2.75 -2.42
C ASP A 33 -5.22 2.01 -1.70
N ALA A 34 -4.72 0.95 -2.32
CA ALA A 34 -3.59 0.16 -1.84
C ALA A 34 -2.46 0.13 -2.88
N LEU A 35 -1.23 0.27 -2.41
CA LEU A 35 -0.01 0.08 -3.19
C LEU A 35 0.85 -0.94 -2.45
N ASN A 36 1.13 -2.06 -3.11
CA ASN A 36 1.74 -3.23 -2.49
C ASN A 36 3.03 -3.62 -3.22
N PHE A 37 4.11 -3.83 -2.48
CA PHE A 37 5.39 -4.34 -2.97
C PHE A 37 5.75 -5.62 -2.22
N THR A 38 6.09 -6.68 -2.95
CA THR A 38 6.43 -7.99 -2.39
C THR A 38 7.87 -8.38 -2.73
N GLY A 39 8.47 -9.29 -1.96
CA GLY A 39 9.85 -9.74 -2.19
C GLY A 39 10.93 -8.80 -1.65
N ILE A 40 10.57 -7.85 -0.79
CA ILE A 40 11.50 -6.89 -0.19
C ILE A 40 11.86 -7.36 1.22
N ASP A 41 12.83 -8.27 1.31
CA ASP A 41 13.13 -9.02 2.54
C ASP A 41 14.30 -8.45 3.35
N ALA A 42 14.91 -7.36 2.89
CA ALA A 42 16.00 -6.68 3.60
C ALA A 42 15.64 -5.22 3.91
N LYS A 43 16.12 -4.77 5.06
CA LYS A 43 15.99 -3.35 5.45
C LYS A 43 16.64 -2.48 4.37
N GLY A 44 15.89 -1.53 3.84
CA GLY A 44 16.36 -0.61 2.82
C GLY A 44 16.28 -1.14 1.38
N ALA A 45 16.01 -2.42 1.15
CA ALA A 45 15.92 -2.97 -0.22
C ALA A 45 14.79 -2.35 -1.06
N ILE A 46 13.79 -1.74 -0.43
CA ILE A 46 12.75 -0.97 -1.14
C ILE A 46 13.33 0.23 -1.90
N LEU A 47 14.49 0.76 -1.49
CA LEU A 47 15.14 1.90 -2.14
C LEU A 47 15.66 1.53 -3.54
N ASP A 48 15.96 0.24 -3.77
CA ASP A 48 16.42 -0.27 -5.07
C ASP A 48 15.24 -0.60 -6.02
N HIS A 49 14.00 -0.54 -5.52
CA HIS A 49 12.82 -0.82 -6.34
C HIS A 49 12.59 0.32 -7.35
N PRO A 50 12.58 0.03 -8.67
CA PRO A 50 12.73 1.04 -9.73
C PRO A 50 11.62 2.10 -9.74
N THR A 51 10.43 1.75 -9.24
CA THR A 51 9.26 2.63 -9.28
C THR A 51 8.67 2.94 -7.92
N ALA A 52 9.16 2.35 -6.82
CA ALA A 52 8.40 2.34 -5.55
C ALA A 52 8.14 3.76 -5.03
N LEU A 53 9.18 4.61 -5.02
CA LEU A 53 9.05 6.00 -4.59
C LEU A 53 8.13 6.81 -5.50
N LYS A 54 8.23 6.61 -6.82
CA LYS A 54 7.42 7.33 -7.81
C LYS A 54 5.95 6.92 -7.73
N ASP A 55 5.68 5.64 -7.53
CA ASP A 55 4.32 5.11 -7.41
C ASP A 55 3.68 5.57 -6.10
N ALA A 56 4.43 5.58 -5.00
CA ALA A 56 3.97 6.12 -3.72
C ALA A 56 3.68 7.63 -3.79
N TYR A 57 4.56 8.40 -4.45
CA TYR A 57 4.34 9.84 -4.68
C TYR A 57 3.05 10.09 -5.46
N ARG A 58 2.86 9.39 -6.58
CA ARG A 58 1.65 9.49 -7.41
C ARG A 58 0.38 9.08 -6.67
N ALA A 59 0.46 8.06 -5.81
CA ALA A 59 -0.65 7.66 -4.96
C ALA A 59 -1.03 8.79 -3.97
N GLY A 60 -0.03 9.48 -3.42
CA GLY A 60 -0.23 10.67 -2.59
C GLY A 60 -0.88 11.84 -3.36
N GLU A 61 -0.41 12.12 -4.57
CA GLU A 61 -1.02 13.16 -5.43
C GLU A 61 -2.48 12.87 -5.74
N LYS A 62 -2.81 11.61 -6.05
CA LYS A 62 -4.20 11.19 -6.29
C LYS A 62 -5.06 11.40 -5.04
N LEU A 63 -4.54 11.06 -3.87
CA LEU A 63 -5.27 11.20 -2.61
C LEU A 63 -5.64 12.66 -2.33
N THR A 64 -4.74 13.61 -2.60
CA THR A 64 -5.00 15.04 -2.38
C THR A 64 -5.84 15.68 -3.50
N ALA A 65 -5.89 15.06 -4.68
CA ALA A 65 -6.73 15.51 -5.78
C ALA A 65 -8.21 15.13 -5.60
N VAL A 66 -8.54 14.20 -4.70
CA VAL A 66 -9.93 13.87 -4.34
C VAL A 66 -10.55 15.08 -3.64
N LYS A 67 -11.50 15.75 -4.29
CA LYS A 67 -12.32 16.79 -3.65
C LYS A 67 -13.34 16.12 -2.72
N HIS A 68 -13.31 16.50 -1.44
CA HIS A 68 -14.32 16.15 -0.44
C HIS A 68 -15.58 16.99 -0.59
#